data_AF-A0A2C9U5Q4-F1
#
_entry.id   AF-A0A2C9U5Q4-F1
#
_cell.length_a   1.000
_cell.length_b   1.000
_cell.length_c   1.000
_cell.angle_alpha   90.00
_cell.angle_beta   90.00
_cell.angle_gamma   90.00
#
_symmetry.space_group_name_H-M   'P 1'
#
loop_
_entity.id
_entity.type
_entity.pdbx_description
1 polymer ?
#
loop_
_entity_poly.entity_id
_entity_poly.type
_entity_poly.pdbx_seq_one_letter_code
_entity_poly.pdbx_strand_id
1 'polypeptide(L)'
;MQNLHLLLHFVTLLPFVSCLSHEEVRDHKNTREYIHKLSPKMKSEVALHGVLLWVSMGLLAPVGILLVRMPHREEGGSRRKLFFYLHLILQILSVLLATSGAIMSIKSFENSFDNNHQRIGLALYVAVWVQAAIEFRRPHRGSKRRSTWYFLHWILGTVISLVGIINIYTGLDAYHQKFSANTRIWTIVFTAQISFMAFFYLFQDKWEYMQKQAVILGNIEPITPTITTQSDAHKELVPEPCVKRNALSNLFD
;
A
#
# COMPACT_ATOMS: atom_id res chain seq x y z
N MET A 1 27.30 -6.94 5.65
CA MET A 1 28.02 -5.66 5.43
C MET A 1 28.17 -5.29 3.95
N GLN A 2 28.01 -6.21 2.98
CA GLN A 2 28.11 -5.90 1.53
C GLN A 2 26.97 -5.02 0.97
N ASN A 3 25.76 -5.08 1.52
CA ASN A 3 24.62 -4.28 1.02
C ASN A 3 24.69 -2.77 1.37
N LEU A 4 25.63 -2.37 2.24
CA LEU A 4 25.81 -0.97 2.66
C LEU A 4 26.60 -0.16 1.63
N HIS A 5 27.54 -0.79 0.93
CA HIS A 5 28.36 -0.14 -0.10
C HIS A 5 27.56 0.19 -1.36
N LEU A 6 26.58 -0.64 -1.74
CA LEU A 6 25.79 -0.43 -2.96
C LEU A 6 24.85 0.79 -2.84
N LEU A 7 24.27 1.01 -1.67
CA LEU A 7 23.39 2.14 -1.39
C LEU A 7 24.17 3.45 -1.21
N LEU A 8 25.35 3.40 -0.59
CA LEU A 8 26.19 4.58 -0.42
C LEU A 8 26.73 5.10 -1.76
N HIS A 9 27.04 4.21 -2.71
CA HIS A 9 27.41 4.58 -4.09
C HIS A 9 26.28 5.26 -4.87
N PHE A 10 25.02 4.98 -4.55
CA PHE A 10 23.87 5.60 -5.22
C PHE A 10 23.58 7.01 -4.68
N VAL A 11 23.94 7.28 -3.43
CA VAL A 11 23.74 8.58 -2.75
C VAL A 11 24.84 9.59 -3.11
N THR A 12 26.03 9.15 -3.50
CA THR A 12 27.17 10.03 -3.81
C THR A 12 27.22 10.54 -5.26
N LEU A 13 26.31 10.13 -6.14
CA LEU A 13 26.27 10.51 -7.56
C LEU A 13 25.33 11.70 -7.89
N LEU A 14 25.00 12.55 -6.91
CA LEU A 14 24.27 13.80 -7.17
C LEU A 14 25.28 14.93 -7.45
N PRO A 15 25.38 15.45 -8.69
CA PRO A 15 26.23 16.58 -8.96
C PRO A 15 25.61 17.81 -8.29
N PHE A 16 26.38 18.39 -7.36
CA PHE A 16 26.21 19.76 -6.90
C PHE A 16 26.57 20.66 -8.09
N VAL A 17 25.60 21.39 -8.65
CA VAL A 17 25.89 22.39 -9.68
C VAL A 17 25.44 23.73 -9.16
N SER A 18 26.45 24.58 -8.96
CA SER A 18 26.39 25.95 -8.49
C SER A 18 25.60 26.85 -9.43
N CYS A 19 24.97 27.85 -8.81
CA CYS A 19 24.28 28.95 -9.45
C CYS A 19 25.25 29.79 -10.30
N LEU A 20 24.84 30.20 -11.50
CA LEU A 20 25.48 31.29 -12.22
C LEU A 20 24.40 32.28 -12.66
N SER A 21 24.55 33.51 -12.21
CA SER A 21 23.62 34.62 -12.37
C SER A 21 23.94 35.48 -13.59
N HIS A 22 22.87 36.00 -14.18
CA HIS A 22 22.72 37.35 -14.79
C HIS A 22 23.37 37.64 -16.14
N GLU A 23 22.53 37.83 -17.16
CA GLU A 23 22.62 38.99 -18.06
C GLU A 23 21.24 39.31 -18.63
N GLU A 24 20.77 40.53 -18.37
CA GLU A 24 19.47 41.04 -18.81
C GLU A 24 19.65 41.87 -20.09
N VAL A 25 18.54 42.05 -20.81
CA VAL A 25 18.26 43.04 -21.88
C VAL A 25 18.40 42.54 -23.32
N ARG A 26 17.30 41.93 -23.80
CA ARG A 26 16.64 42.13 -25.12
C ARG A 26 15.56 41.06 -25.30
N ASP A 27 14.42 41.12 -24.60
CA ASP A 27 13.61 39.89 -24.57
C ASP A 27 12.08 39.93 -24.53
N HIS A 28 11.38 40.96 -25.00
CA HIS A 28 9.91 40.86 -24.93
C HIS A 28 9.29 39.77 -25.85
N LYS A 29 10.01 39.34 -26.91
CA LYS A 29 9.59 38.25 -27.82
C LYS A 29 10.06 36.86 -27.36
N ASN A 30 11.33 36.65 -26.96
CA ASN A 30 11.69 35.33 -26.43
C ASN A 30 11.16 35.13 -25.00
N THR A 31 10.87 36.16 -24.21
CA THR A 31 10.21 35.98 -22.90
C THR A 31 8.80 35.41 -23.08
N ARG A 32 8.05 35.84 -24.11
CA ARG A 32 6.71 35.30 -24.38
C ARG A 32 6.77 33.85 -24.89
N GLU A 33 7.73 33.54 -25.74
CA GLU A 33 7.99 32.17 -26.23
C GLU A 33 8.51 31.26 -25.10
N TYR A 34 9.40 31.76 -24.25
CA TYR A 34 9.94 31.09 -23.08
C TYR A 34 8.86 30.82 -22.04
N ILE A 35 8.02 31.81 -21.69
CA ILE A 35 6.85 31.64 -20.81
C ILE A 35 5.88 30.61 -21.41
N HIS A 36 5.60 30.70 -22.72
CA HIS A 36 4.73 29.75 -23.41
C HIS A 36 5.31 28.34 -23.46
N LYS A 37 6.64 28.15 -23.44
CA LYS A 37 7.32 26.85 -23.39
C LYS A 37 7.48 26.31 -21.96
N LEU A 38 7.64 27.20 -20.99
CA LEU A 38 7.76 26.88 -19.57
C LEU A 38 6.45 26.34 -19.00
N SER A 39 5.30 26.86 -19.45
CA SER A 39 3.98 26.42 -19.00
C SER A 39 3.66 24.94 -19.35
N PRO A 40 3.82 24.46 -20.60
CA PRO A 40 3.66 23.05 -20.97
C PRO A 40 4.69 22.14 -20.30
N LYS A 41 5.95 22.57 -20.20
CA LYS A 41 7.01 21.81 -19.52
C LYS A 41 6.65 21.61 -18.05
N MET A 42 6.31 22.69 -17.33
CA MET A 42 5.90 22.63 -15.93
C MET A 42 4.66 21.75 -15.76
N LYS A 43 3.65 21.87 -16.63
CA LYS A 43 2.47 20.99 -16.61
C LYS A 43 2.84 19.52 -16.76
N SER A 44 3.76 19.19 -17.67
CA SER A 44 4.24 17.81 -17.86
C SER A 44 5.04 17.28 -16.67
N GLU A 45 5.87 18.12 -16.03
CA GLU A 45 6.64 17.74 -14.85
C GLU A 45 5.71 17.51 -13.65
N VAL A 46 4.70 18.36 -13.44
CA VAL A 46 3.69 18.16 -12.39
C VAL A 46 2.86 16.90 -12.65
N ALA A 47 2.46 16.64 -13.90
CA ALA A 47 1.76 15.41 -14.25
C ALA A 47 2.61 14.17 -13.98
N LEU A 48 3.90 14.20 -14.35
CA LEU A 48 4.84 13.12 -14.07
C LEU A 48 5.01 12.90 -12.55
N HIS A 49 5.07 13.97 -11.75
CA HIS A 49 5.14 13.87 -10.30
C HIS A 49 3.92 13.13 -9.76
N GLY A 50 2.73 13.53 -10.21
CA GLY A 50 1.47 12.89 -9.85
C GLY A 50 1.44 11.41 -10.19
N VAL A 51 1.89 11.03 -11.40
CA VAL A 51 1.95 9.62 -11.82
C VAL A 51 2.94 8.81 -10.99
N LEU A 52 4.14 9.35 -10.74
CA LEU A 52 5.15 8.68 -9.91
C LEU A 52 4.62 8.41 -8.50
N LEU A 53 3.98 9.40 -7.87
CA LEU A 53 3.46 9.27 -6.51
C LEU A 53 2.17 8.43 -6.46
N TRP A 54 1.34 8.45 -7.50
CA TRP A 54 0.24 7.49 -7.64
C TRP A 54 0.78 6.06 -7.66
N VAL A 55 1.70 5.74 -8.56
CA VAL A 55 2.25 4.37 -8.68
C VAL A 55 2.93 3.97 -7.38
N SER A 56 3.71 4.86 -6.77
CA SER A 56 4.40 4.61 -5.50
C SER A 56 3.44 4.36 -4.33
N MET A 57 2.62 5.37 -3.97
CA MET A 57 1.86 5.42 -2.73
C MET A 57 0.42 4.94 -2.88
N GLY A 58 -0.15 5.10 -4.07
CA GLY A 58 -1.51 4.67 -4.38
C GLY A 58 -1.61 3.21 -4.81
N LEU A 59 -0.54 2.63 -5.35
CA LEU A 59 -0.53 1.25 -5.85
C LEU A 59 0.50 0.36 -5.16
N LEU A 60 1.81 0.58 -5.36
CA LEU A 60 2.86 -0.36 -4.92
C LEU A 60 2.86 -0.57 -3.40
N ALA A 61 2.83 0.52 -2.62
CA ALA A 61 2.82 0.42 -1.16
C ALA A 61 1.60 -0.36 -0.62
N PRO A 62 0.34 0.01 -0.98
CA PRO A 62 -0.81 -0.73 -0.50
C PRO A 62 -0.91 -2.15 -1.07
N VAL A 63 -0.48 -2.42 -2.31
CA VAL A 63 -0.37 -3.82 -2.82
C VAL A 63 0.63 -4.63 -2.00
N GLY A 64 1.79 -4.05 -1.65
CA GLY A 64 2.76 -4.70 -0.77
C GLY A 64 2.16 -5.06 0.59
N ILE A 65 1.35 -4.17 1.18
CA ILE A 65 0.63 -4.43 2.44
C ILE A 65 -0.39 -5.57 2.27
N LEU A 66 -1.13 -5.61 1.16
CA LEU A 66 -2.08 -6.68 0.88
C LEU A 66 -1.40 -8.04 0.70
N LEU A 67 -0.23 -8.10 0.03
CA LEU A 67 0.48 -9.37 -0.20
C LEU A 67 0.94 -10.03 1.09
N VAL A 68 1.50 -9.28 2.05
CA VAL A 68 1.98 -9.86 3.32
C VAL A 68 0.84 -10.35 4.22
N ARG A 69 -0.40 -9.92 3.94
CA ARG A 69 -1.62 -10.36 4.63
C ARG A 69 -2.25 -11.64 4.06
N MET A 70 -1.81 -12.12 2.90
CA MET A 70 -2.43 -13.28 2.26
C MET A 70 -2.40 -14.53 3.16
N PRO A 71 -3.53 -15.25 3.32
CA PRO A 71 -3.62 -16.43 4.18
C PRO A 71 -2.70 -17.54 3.68
N HIS A 72 -2.13 -18.29 4.62
CA HIS A 72 -1.11 -19.30 4.35
C HIS A 72 -1.63 -20.69 4.76
N ARG A 73 -1.99 -21.51 3.78
CA ARG A 73 -2.51 -22.88 3.98
C ARG A 73 -1.46 -23.97 3.85
N GLU A 74 -0.21 -23.63 3.56
CA GLU A 74 0.83 -24.63 3.32
C GLU A 74 1.72 -24.85 4.54
N GLU A 75 1.89 -26.11 4.91
CA GLU A 75 2.69 -26.59 6.05
C GLU A 75 4.20 -26.36 5.88
N GLY A 76 4.66 -25.82 4.75
CA GLY A 76 6.09 -25.67 4.42
C GLY A 76 6.72 -24.29 4.67
N GLY A 77 5.96 -23.27 5.08
CA GLY A 77 6.49 -21.91 5.35
C GLY A 77 7.09 -21.16 4.14
N SER A 78 7.16 -21.79 2.96
CA SER A 78 7.78 -21.26 1.74
C SER A 78 7.02 -20.04 1.19
N ARG A 79 5.68 -20.12 1.03
CA ARG A 79 4.92 -18.96 0.52
C ARG A 79 4.88 -17.78 1.49
N ARG A 80 5.01 -18.00 2.81
CA ARG A 80 5.15 -16.90 3.77
C ARG A 80 6.43 -16.10 3.50
N LYS A 81 7.53 -16.79 3.19
CA LYS A 81 8.79 -16.13 2.79
C LYS A 81 8.61 -15.41 1.45
N LEU A 82 7.96 -16.04 0.47
CA LEU A 82 7.67 -15.43 -0.83
C LEU A 82 6.90 -14.11 -0.70
N PHE A 83 5.76 -14.10 -0.01
CA PHE A 83 4.96 -12.88 0.16
C PHE A 83 5.69 -11.80 0.96
N PHE A 84 6.54 -12.18 1.92
CA PHE A 84 7.42 -11.24 2.61
C PHE A 84 8.45 -10.61 1.66
N TYR A 85 9.09 -11.38 0.78
CA TYR A 85 10.03 -10.85 -0.20
C TYR A 85 9.34 -9.97 -1.25
N LEU A 86 8.15 -10.37 -1.73
CA LEU A 86 7.35 -9.54 -2.64
C LEU A 86 6.96 -8.22 -1.99
N HIS A 87 6.51 -8.26 -0.73
CA HIS A 87 6.28 -7.05 0.06
C HIS A 87 7.53 -6.16 0.09
N LEU A 88 8.69 -6.71 0.47
CA LEU A 88 9.93 -5.94 0.56
C LEU A 88 10.30 -5.31 -0.79
N ILE A 89 10.23 -6.06 -1.89
CA ILE A 89 10.55 -5.56 -3.24
C ILE A 89 9.62 -4.40 -3.62
N LEU A 90 8.30 -4.57 -3.44
CA LEU A 90 7.33 -3.51 -3.74
C LEU A 90 7.54 -2.27 -2.88
N GLN A 91 7.90 -2.43 -1.60
CA GLN A 91 8.20 -1.28 -0.73
C GLN A 91 9.47 -0.56 -1.13
N ILE A 92 10.52 -1.28 -1.54
CA ILE A 92 11.75 -0.65 -2.06
C ILE A 92 11.41 0.16 -3.33
N LEU A 93 10.67 -0.43 -4.27
CA LEU A 93 10.24 0.28 -5.48
C LEU A 93 9.38 1.51 -5.16
N SER A 94 8.46 1.38 -4.20
CA SER A 94 7.63 2.49 -3.72
C SER A 94 8.49 3.63 -3.15
N VAL A 95 9.45 3.34 -2.26
CA VAL A 95 10.38 4.33 -1.68
C VAL A 95 11.21 5.03 -2.77
N LEU A 96 11.72 4.27 -3.75
CA LEU A 96 12.50 4.84 -4.85
C LEU A 96 11.67 5.80 -5.71
N LEU A 97 10.45 5.41 -6.09
CA LEU A 97 9.55 6.28 -6.84
C LEU A 97 9.10 7.51 -6.03
N ALA A 98 8.82 7.34 -4.73
CA ALA A 98 8.50 8.46 -3.84
C ALA A 98 9.67 9.46 -3.76
N THR A 99 10.91 8.94 -3.68
CA THR A 99 12.13 9.75 -3.68
C THR A 99 12.31 10.50 -4.99
N SER A 100 12.12 9.83 -6.13
CA SER A 100 12.18 10.49 -7.44
C SER A 100 11.12 11.60 -7.57
N GLY A 101 9.88 11.34 -7.14
CA GLY A 101 8.80 12.33 -7.13
C GLY A 101 9.11 13.52 -6.21
N ALA A 102 9.66 13.27 -5.02
CA ALA A 102 10.05 14.32 -4.07
C ALA A 102 11.22 15.18 -4.61
N ILE A 103 12.27 14.55 -5.16
CA ILE A 103 13.40 15.27 -5.78
C ILE A 103 12.91 16.15 -6.93
N MET A 104 12.02 15.63 -7.77
CA MET A 104 11.44 16.41 -8.85
C MET A 104 10.62 17.61 -8.33
N SER A 105 9.81 17.41 -7.29
CA SER A 105 9.08 18.52 -6.65
C SER A 105 10.00 19.60 -6.11
N ILE A 106 11.10 19.21 -5.45
CA ILE A 106 12.07 20.14 -4.87
C ILE A 106 12.81 20.92 -5.96
N LYS A 107 13.15 20.28 -7.08
CA LYS A 107 13.94 20.90 -8.16
C LYS A 107 13.10 21.73 -9.13
N SER A 108 11.88 21.30 -9.42
CA SER A 108 11.09 21.83 -10.54
C SER A 108 9.93 22.73 -10.13
N PHE A 109 9.47 22.67 -8.88
CA PHE A 109 8.25 23.38 -8.46
C PHE A 109 8.55 24.52 -7.49
N GLU A 110 7.66 25.51 -7.46
CA GLU A 110 7.63 26.52 -6.41
C GLU A 110 7.17 25.87 -5.10
N ASN A 111 8.09 25.72 -4.15
CA ASN A 111 7.83 25.11 -2.85
C ASN A 111 7.50 26.17 -1.79
N SER A 112 6.41 26.92 -2.01
CA SER A 112 5.89 27.92 -1.06
C SER A 112 5.26 27.29 0.18
N PHE A 113 4.89 26.00 0.14
CA PHE A 113 4.19 25.27 1.21
C PHE A 113 2.88 25.93 1.68
N ASP A 114 2.25 26.69 0.79
CA ASP A 114 0.99 27.41 1.02
C ASP A 114 -0.24 26.50 0.97
N ASN A 115 -0.11 25.33 0.34
CA ASN A 115 -1.19 24.37 0.18
C ASN A 115 -0.97 23.11 1.03
N ASN A 116 -2.09 22.50 1.44
CA ASN A 116 -2.08 21.31 2.29
C ASN A 116 -1.38 20.12 1.61
N HIS A 117 -1.45 19.99 0.30
CA HIS A 117 -0.81 18.91 -0.45
C HIS A 117 0.72 18.91 -0.27
N GLN A 118 1.38 20.05 -0.39
CA GLN A 118 2.83 20.17 -0.19
C GLN A 118 3.24 19.85 1.25
N ARG A 119 2.49 20.34 2.24
CA ARG A 119 2.77 20.12 3.67
C ARG A 119 2.60 18.65 4.05
N ILE A 120 1.50 18.03 3.62
CA ILE A 120 1.23 16.61 3.83
C ILE A 120 2.27 15.76 3.07
N GLY A 121 2.57 16.12 1.82
CA GLY A 121 3.53 15.41 0.97
C GLY A 121 4.93 15.37 1.56
N LEU A 122 5.42 16.48 2.10
CA LEU A 122 6.73 16.51 2.78
C LEU A 122 6.74 15.64 4.04
N ALA A 123 5.71 15.76 4.89
CA ALA A 123 5.59 14.94 6.10
C ALA A 123 5.51 13.44 5.75
N LEU A 124 4.75 13.10 4.71
CA LEU A 124 4.62 11.75 4.19
C LEU A 124 5.96 11.20 3.69
N TYR A 125 6.72 12.00 2.93
CA TYR A 125 8.02 11.58 2.42
C TYR A 125 9.01 11.25 3.55
N VAL A 126 9.05 12.09 4.60
CA VAL A 126 9.86 11.81 5.80
C VAL A 126 9.36 10.53 6.48
N ALA A 127 8.05 10.36 6.63
CA ALA A 127 7.46 9.17 7.26
C ALA A 127 7.78 7.88 6.50
N VAL A 128 7.79 7.90 5.17
CA VAL A 128 8.16 6.76 4.30
C VAL A 128 9.60 6.31 4.59
N TRP A 129 10.54 7.24 4.69
CA TRP A 129 11.94 6.92 5.05
C TRP A 129 12.08 6.42 6.48
N VAL A 130 11.34 6.99 7.44
CA VAL A 130 11.30 6.50 8.82
C VAL A 130 10.78 5.06 8.88
N GLN A 131 9.71 4.75 8.15
CA GLN A 131 9.14 3.40 8.04
C GLN A 131 10.17 2.40 7.46
N ALA A 132 10.91 2.79 6.42
CA ALA A 132 11.99 1.99 5.85
C ALA A 132 13.14 1.77 6.86
N ALA A 133 13.54 2.82 7.59
CA ALA A 133 14.57 2.74 8.64
C ALA A 133 14.17 1.81 9.81
N ILE A 134 12.89 1.79 10.18
CA ILE A 134 12.36 0.89 11.21
C ILE A 134 12.52 -0.58 10.79
N GLU A 135 12.31 -0.91 9.52
CA GLU A 135 12.51 -2.28 9.00
C GLU A 135 13.97 -2.74 9.13
N PHE A 136 14.95 -1.86 8.88
CA PHE A 136 16.37 -2.22 9.07
C PHE A 136 16.73 -2.57 10.51
N ARG A 137 15.95 -2.09 11.49
CA ARG A 137 16.12 -2.41 12.92
C ARG A 137 15.27 -3.60 13.39
N ARG A 138 14.76 -4.42 12.46
CA ARG A 138 13.92 -5.59 12.75
C ARG A 138 14.57 -6.56 13.75
N PRO A 139 14.00 -6.72 14.96
CA PRO A 139 14.55 -7.61 15.99
C PRO A 139 14.48 -9.10 15.63
N HIS A 140 15.30 -9.94 16.27
CA HIS A 140 15.19 -11.39 16.15
C HIS A 140 13.85 -11.90 16.71
N ARG A 141 13.38 -13.06 16.20
CA ARG A 141 12.12 -13.69 16.65
C ARG A 141 12.21 -14.10 18.13
N GLY A 142 11.06 -14.14 18.82
CA GLY A 142 10.98 -14.60 20.22
C GLY A 142 11.18 -13.53 21.30
N SER A 143 11.40 -12.26 20.95
CA SER A 143 11.57 -11.17 21.92
C SER A 143 10.32 -10.29 22.04
N LYS A 144 10.05 -9.72 23.23
CA LYS A 144 9.00 -8.69 23.40
C LYS A 144 9.20 -7.51 22.43
N ARG A 145 10.46 -7.12 22.22
CA ARG A 145 10.87 -6.09 21.24
C ARG A 145 10.35 -6.37 19.83
N ARG A 146 10.29 -7.65 19.41
CA ARG A 146 9.75 -8.03 18.09
C ARG A 146 8.27 -7.77 17.95
N SER A 147 7.49 -8.00 19.02
CA SER A 147 6.05 -7.72 19.04
C SER A 147 5.79 -6.21 18.97
N THR A 148 6.47 -5.41 19.81
CA THR A 148 6.38 -3.94 19.76
C THR A 148 6.79 -3.39 18.40
N TRP A 149 7.91 -3.87 17.84
CA TRP A 149 8.36 -3.49 16.50
C TRP A 149 7.31 -3.81 15.44
N TYR A 150 6.71 -5.01 15.48
CA TYR A 150 5.68 -5.41 14.51
C TYR A 150 4.45 -4.51 14.61
N PHE A 151 3.96 -4.24 15.82
CA PHE A 151 2.82 -3.37 16.03
C PHE A 151 3.09 -1.95 15.50
N LEU A 152 4.24 -1.37 15.86
CA LEU A 152 4.64 -0.02 15.40
C LEU A 152 4.81 0.03 13.88
N HIS A 153 5.50 -0.95 13.29
CA HIS A 153 5.68 -1.01 11.84
C HIS A 153 4.34 -1.18 11.12
N TRP A 154 3.44 -2.01 11.64
CA TRP A 154 2.13 -2.24 11.06
C TRP A 154 1.24 -0.98 11.11
N ILE A 155 1.12 -0.33 12.27
CA ILE A 155 0.27 0.85 12.43
C ILE A 155 0.82 2.02 11.62
N LEU A 156 2.13 2.28 11.69
CA LEU A 156 2.77 3.37 10.96
C LEU A 156 2.66 3.15 9.46
N GLY A 157 2.90 1.93 8.97
CA GLY A 157 2.74 1.59 7.55
C GLY A 157 1.31 1.79 7.05
N THR A 158 0.32 1.47 7.88
CA THR A 158 -1.11 1.66 7.55
C THR A 158 -1.45 3.16 7.49
N VAL A 159 -1.02 3.94 8.48
CA VAL A 159 -1.23 5.40 8.50
C VAL A 159 -0.56 6.06 7.30
N ILE A 160 0.70 5.72 6.99
CA ILE A 160 1.42 6.22 5.82
C ILE A 160 0.66 5.90 4.53
N SER A 161 0.14 4.69 4.39
CA SER A 161 -0.64 4.32 3.20
C SER A 161 -1.92 5.14 3.07
N LEU A 162 -2.65 5.37 4.16
CA LEU A 162 -3.87 6.19 4.15
C LEU A 162 -3.58 7.66 3.83
N VAL A 163 -2.56 8.23 4.47
CA VAL A 163 -2.10 9.60 4.20
C VAL A 163 -1.62 9.74 2.75
N GLY A 164 -0.97 8.71 2.20
CA GLY A 164 -0.59 8.66 0.78
C GLY A 164 -1.79 8.75 -0.17
N ILE A 165 -2.85 8.00 0.10
CA ILE A 165 -4.11 8.07 -0.66
C ILE A 165 -4.73 9.47 -0.58
N ILE A 166 -4.82 10.04 0.62
CA ILE A 166 -5.33 11.41 0.83
C ILE A 166 -4.48 12.41 0.05
N ASN A 167 -3.16 12.28 0.10
CA ASN A 167 -2.26 13.20 -0.55
C ASN A 167 -2.39 13.16 -2.09
N ILE A 168 -2.71 12.00 -2.67
CA ILE A 168 -3.00 11.87 -4.11
C ILE A 168 -4.29 12.61 -4.47
N TYR A 169 -5.36 12.48 -3.67
CA TYR A 169 -6.59 13.25 -3.91
C TYR A 169 -6.36 14.76 -3.83
N THR A 170 -5.64 15.23 -2.81
CA THR A 170 -5.30 16.66 -2.70
C THR A 170 -4.38 17.12 -3.83
N GLY A 171 -3.52 16.23 -4.35
CA GLY A 171 -2.65 16.53 -5.49
C GLY A 171 -3.42 16.65 -6.81
N LEU A 172 -4.43 15.80 -7.04
CA LEU A 172 -5.34 15.90 -8.19
C LEU A 172 -6.15 17.20 -8.16
N ASP A 173 -6.61 17.61 -6.98
CA ASP A 173 -7.31 18.89 -6.79
C ASP A 173 -6.35 20.08 -7.02
N ALA A 174 -5.14 20.06 -6.45
CA ALA A 174 -4.12 21.07 -6.70
C ALA A 174 -3.75 21.19 -8.19
N TYR A 175 -3.66 20.07 -8.90
CA TYR A 175 -3.42 20.05 -10.35
C TYR A 175 -4.58 20.65 -11.15
N HIS A 176 -5.83 20.36 -10.75
CA HIS A 176 -7.02 20.97 -11.34
C HIS A 176 -6.99 22.49 -11.17
N GLN A 177 -6.75 22.97 -9.95
CA GLN A 177 -6.73 24.40 -9.64
C GLN A 177 -5.60 25.15 -10.36
N LYS A 178 -4.40 24.56 -10.44
CA LYS A 178 -3.23 25.21 -11.06
C LYS A 178 -3.32 25.32 -12.59
N PHE A 179 -3.88 24.31 -13.26
CA PHE A 179 -3.87 24.21 -14.72
C PHE A 179 -5.26 24.22 -15.38
N SER A 180 -6.33 24.42 -14.60
CA SER A 180 -7.73 24.30 -15.03
C SER A 180 -8.02 23.00 -15.79
N ALA A 181 -7.30 21.92 -15.44
CA ALA A 181 -7.33 20.66 -16.15
C ALA A 181 -8.44 19.76 -15.62
N ASN A 182 -9.19 19.07 -16.48
CA ASN A 182 -10.22 18.13 -16.02
C ASN A 182 -9.59 16.87 -15.41
N THR A 183 -9.60 16.77 -14.08
CA THR A 183 -9.07 15.62 -13.32
C THR A 183 -10.13 14.58 -12.94
N ARG A 184 -11.39 14.76 -13.38
CA ARG A 184 -12.52 13.91 -12.99
C ARG A 184 -12.29 12.44 -13.33
N ILE A 185 -11.83 12.16 -14.55
CA ILE A 185 -11.56 10.78 -15.01
C ILE A 185 -10.50 10.13 -14.13
N TRP A 186 -9.38 10.82 -13.87
CA TRP A 186 -8.30 10.34 -13.00
C TRP A 186 -8.79 10.08 -11.57
N THR A 187 -9.63 10.96 -11.04
CA THR A 187 -10.23 10.80 -9.71
C THR A 187 -11.14 9.57 -9.64
N ILE A 188 -11.95 9.32 -10.68
CA ILE A 188 -12.81 8.13 -10.78
C ILE A 188 -11.94 6.87 -10.85
N VAL A 189 -10.92 6.84 -11.70
CA VAL A 189 -10.01 5.69 -11.85
C VAL A 189 -9.30 5.40 -10.53
N PHE A 190 -8.76 6.42 -9.86
CA PHE A 190 -8.11 6.24 -8.57
C PHE A 190 -9.08 5.72 -7.51
N THR A 191 -10.29 6.27 -7.45
CA THR A 191 -11.32 5.84 -6.50
C THR A 191 -11.75 4.39 -6.74
N ALA A 192 -11.92 4.01 -8.01
CA ALA A 192 -12.22 2.62 -8.38
C ALA A 192 -11.07 1.68 -7.97
N GLN A 193 -9.81 2.07 -8.20
CA GLN A 193 -8.63 1.34 -7.76
C GLN A 193 -8.63 1.14 -6.23
N ILE A 194 -8.78 2.21 -5.45
CA ILE A 194 -8.79 2.11 -3.97
C ILE A 194 -9.99 1.29 -3.48
N SER A 195 -11.16 1.42 -4.11
CA SER A 195 -12.35 0.62 -3.78
C SER A 195 -12.11 -0.86 -4.04
N PHE A 196 -11.47 -1.22 -5.15
CA PHE A 196 -11.09 -2.60 -5.46
C PHE A 196 -10.08 -3.14 -4.43
N MET A 197 -9.09 -2.35 -4.04
CA MET A 197 -8.11 -2.73 -3.03
C MET A 197 -8.76 -2.90 -1.64
N ALA A 198 -9.71 -2.04 -1.28
CA ALA A 198 -10.47 -2.14 -0.04
C ALA A 198 -11.38 -3.37 -0.04
N PHE A 199 -12.07 -3.65 -1.15
CA PHE A 199 -12.82 -4.89 -1.31
C PHE A 199 -11.92 -6.12 -1.13
N PHE A 200 -10.75 -6.13 -1.79
CA PHE A 200 -9.80 -7.23 -1.64
C PHE A 200 -9.29 -7.37 -0.20
N TYR A 201 -9.01 -6.26 0.49
CA TYR A 201 -8.65 -6.26 1.91
C TYR A 201 -9.71 -6.93 2.79
N LEU A 202 -10.99 -6.58 2.59
CA LEU A 202 -12.11 -7.18 3.32
C LEU A 202 -12.30 -8.66 2.95
N PHE A 203 -12.11 -8.98 1.68
CA PHE A 203 -12.21 -10.34 1.18
C PHE A 203 -11.16 -11.27 1.79
N GLN A 204 -9.92 -10.79 1.98
CA GLN A 204 -8.85 -11.55 2.64
C GLN A 204 -9.25 -12.01 4.05
N ASP A 205 -9.95 -11.17 4.82
CA ASP A 205 -10.41 -11.48 6.18
C ASP A 205 -11.47 -12.59 6.18
N LYS A 206 -12.36 -12.61 5.18
CA LYS A 206 -13.45 -13.57 5.09
C LYS A 206 -13.10 -14.86 4.34
N TRP A 207 -11.97 -14.90 3.64
CA TRP A 207 -11.57 -16.03 2.81
C TRP A 207 -11.57 -17.35 3.58
N GLU A 208 -10.93 -17.41 4.75
CA GLU A 208 -10.87 -18.64 5.55
C GLU A 208 -12.25 -19.08 6.05
N TYR A 209 -13.10 -18.11 6.42
CA TYR A 209 -14.47 -18.39 6.86
C TYR A 209 -15.31 -19.00 5.72
N MET A 210 -15.27 -18.43 4.52
CA MET A 210 -16.00 -18.95 3.36
C MET A 210 -15.54 -20.35 2.99
N GLN A 211 -14.24 -20.61 3.06
CA GLN A 211 -13.70 -21.93 2.77
C GLN A 211 -14.13 -22.99 3.77
N LYS A 212 -14.24 -22.64 5.07
CA LYS A 212 -14.78 -23.54 6.10
C LYS A 212 -16.26 -23.87 5.82
N GLN A 213 -17.06 -22.88 5.43
CA GLN A 213 -18.47 -23.09 5.05
C GLN A 213 -18.63 -24.00 3.82
N ALA A 214 -17.79 -23.80 2.79
CA ALA A 214 -17.81 -24.63 1.59
C ALA A 214 -17.47 -26.11 1.88
N VAL A 215 -16.49 -26.37 2.75
CA VAL A 215 -16.14 -27.75 3.17
C VAL A 215 -17.27 -28.40 3.98
N ILE A 216 -17.92 -27.65 4.86
CA ILE A 216 -19.07 -28.16 5.64
C ILE A 216 -20.23 -28.55 4.71
N LEU A 217 -20.55 -27.72 3.70
CA LEU A 217 -21.63 -28.02 2.75
C LEU A 217 -21.32 -29.25 1.89
N GLY A 218 -20.08 -29.42 1.42
CA GLY A 218 -19.66 -30.61 0.66
C GLY A 218 -19.73 -31.91 1.47
N ASN A 219 -19.59 -31.84 2.80
CA ASN A 219 -19.76 -33.00 3.68
C ASN A 219 -21.24 -33.30 4.01
N ILE A 220 -22.19 -32.42 3.66
CA ILE A 220 -23.63 -32.53 3.95
C ILE A 220 -24.44 -32.94 2.70
N GLU A 221 -23.83 -33.00 1.50
CA GLU A 221 -24.50 -33.58 0.32
C GLU A 221 -24.92 -35.04 0.60
N PRO A 222 -26.16 -35.45 0.23
CA PRO A 222 -26.79 -36.61 0.84
C PRO A 222 -26.14 -37.91 0.37
N ILE A 223 -25.72 -38.72 1.36
CA ILE A 223 -25.54 -40.15 1.21
C ILE A 223 -26.89 -40.69 0.70
N THR A 224 -26.98 -41.02 -0.59
CA THR A 224 -28.07 -41.84 -1.12
C THR A 224 -28.17 -43.10 -0.27
N PRO A 225 -29.29 -43.38 0.42
CA PRO A 225 -29.42 -44.63 1.14
C PRO A 225 -29.62 -45.72 0.10
N THR A 226 -28.55 -46.44 -0.25
CA THR A 226 -28.68 -47.76 -0.84
C THR A 226 -29.41 -48.61 0.18
N ILE A 227 -30.69 -48.86 -0.06
CA ILE A 227 -31.49 -49.83 0.70
C ILE A 227 -30.89 -51.20 0.40
N THR A 228 -29.96 -51.65 1.23
CA THR A 228 -29.65 -53.07 1.37
C THR A 228 -30.44 -53.58 2.56
N THR A 229 -31.54 -54.24 2.26
CA THR A 229 -32.32 -55.02 3.21
C THR A 229 -31.44 -56.16 3.72
N GLN A 230 -30.90 -56.05 4.93
CA GLN A 230 -30.51 -57.22 5.69
C GLN A 230 -30.83 -57.00 7.16
N SER A 231 -31.83 -57.76 7.59
CA SER A 231 -32.11 -58.15 8.97
C SER A 231 -30.80 -58.43 9.69
N ASP A 232 -30.57 -57.78 10.84
CA ASP A 232 -30.53 -58.51 12.11
C ASP A 232 -30.50 -57.55 13.30
N ALA A 233 -31.16 -58.01 14.36
CA ALA A 233 -31.51 -57.26 15.55
C ALA A 233 -30.30 -56.99 16.46
N HIS A 234 -30.13 -55.74 16.89
CA HIS A 234 -29.74 -55.45 18.27
C HIS A 234 -30.19 -54.05 18.69
N LYS A 235 -30.96 -53.99 19.78
CA LYS A 235 -31.25 -52.76 20.53
C LYS A 235 -29.97 -52.34 21.26
N GLU A 236 -29.55 -51.08 21.15
CA GLU A 236 -29.06 -50.28 22.29
C GLU A 236 -28.79 -48.80 21.93
N LEU A 237 -28.79 -47.98 22.98
CA LEU A 237 -29.00 -46.53 23.10
C LEU A 237 -28.41 -45.57 22.05
N VAL A 238 -29.25 -44.59 21.69
CA VAL A 238 -28.89 -43.32 21.01
C VAL A 238 -28.10 -42.42 21.98
N PRO A 239 -26.90 -41.90 21.61
CA PRO A 239 -26.29 -40.78 22.31
C PRO A 239 -26.84 -39.46 21.78
N GLU A 240 -27.31 -38.61 22.70
CA GLU A 240 -27.76 -37.24 22.44
C GLU A 240 -26.63 -36.39 21.83
N PRO A 241 -26.87 -35.58 20.77
CA PRO A 241 -25.82 -34.75 20.19
C PRO A 241 -25.45 -33.61 21.15
N CYS A 242 -24.20 -33.61 21.61
CA CYS A 242 -23.59 -32.54 22.39
C CYS A 242 -23.64 -31.22 21.60
N VAL A 243 -24.61 -30.37 21.93
CA VAL A 243 -24.69 -28.99 21.43
C VAL A 243 -23.55 -28.19 22.05
N LYS A 244 -22.54 -27.89 21.23
CA LYS A 244 -21.40 -27.05 21.61
C LYS A 244 -21.90 -25.61 21.83
N ARG A 245 -22.15 -25.24 23.09
CA ARG A 245 -22.49 -23.88 23.50
C ARG A 245 -21.35 -22.92 23.14
N ASN A 246 -21.66 -21.85 22.43
CA ASN A 246 -20.74 -20.77 22.14
C ASN A 246 -20.57 -19.88 23.39
N ALA A 247 -19.35 -19.38 23.61
CA ALA A 247 -18.91 -18.65 24.82
C ALA A 247 -19.54 -17.26 25.04
N LEU A 248 -20.70 -16.97 24.44
CA LEU A 248 -21.43 -15.70 24.59
C LEU A 248 -22.70 -15.81 25.46
N SER A 249 -22.94 -16.97 26.08
CA SER A 249 -24.15 -17.23 26.88
C SER A 249 -24.05 -16.85 28.37
N ASN A 250 -22.93 -16.26 28.84
CA ASN A 250 -22.73 -15.97 30.28
C ASN A 250 -22.62 -14.47 30.58
N LEU A 251 -23.38 -13.61 29.92
CA LEU A 251 -23.39 -12.18 30.25
C LEU A 251 -24.73 -11.64 30.77
N PHE A 252 -25.81 -12.44 30.82
CA PHE A 252 -27.09 -11.99 31.36
C PHE A 252 -27.93 -13.08 32.04
N ASP A 253 -27.29 -14.07 32.69
CA ASP A 253 -27.91 -14.94 33.70
C ASP A 253 -26.93 -15.17 34.86
#